data_AF-A0A0L8L4P3-F1
#
_entry.id   AF-A0A0L8L4P3-F1
#
_cell.length_a   1.000
_cell.length_b   1.000
_cell.length_c   1.000
_cell.angle_alpha   90.00
_cell.angle_beta   90.00
_cell.angle_gamma   90.00
#
_symmetry.space_group_name_H-M   'P 1'
#
loop_
_entity.id
_entity.type
_entity.pdbx_description
1 polymer ?
#
loop_
_entity_poly.entity_id
_entity_poly.type
_entity_poly.pdbx_seq_one_letter_code
_entity_poly.pdbx_strand_id
1 'polypeptide(L)' 'MILLALLVPALMMAFLFGMDALENLLFPRPAAADDVGTPTDDIQARLS' A
#
# COMPACT_ATOMS: atom_id res chain seq x y z
N MET A 1 -18.77 30.56 10.78
CA MET A 1 -17.30 30.57 10.54
C MET A 1 -16.54 29.53 11.35
N ILE A 2 -16.99 29.14 12.55
CA ILE A 2 -16.32 28.09 13.35
C ILE A 2 -16.32 26.70 12.68
N LEU A 3 -17.37 26.39 11.92
CA LEU A 3 -17.48 25.12 11.20
C LEU A 3 -16.28 24.89 10.27
N LEU A 4 -15.89 25.90 9.48
CA LEU A 4 -14.73 25.81 8.60
C LEU A 4 -13.42 25.67 9.38
N ALA A 5 -13.30 26.37 10.51
CA ALA A 5 -12.13 26.31 11.38
C ALA A 5 -11.94 24.94 12.04
N LEU A 6 -13.01 24.15 12.22
CA LEU A 6 -12.93 22.78 12.72
C LEU A 6 -12.87 21.74 11.59
N LEU A 7 -13.54 22.02 10.46
CA LEU A 7 -13.59 21.13 9.31
C LEU A 7 -12.23 21.00 8.63
N VAL A 8 -11.51 22.11 8.42
CA VAL A 8 -10.22 22.08 7.72
C VAL A 8 -9.17 21.23 8.48
N PRO A 9 -8.96 21.40 9.80
CA PRO A 9 -8.04 20.55 10.56
C PRO A 9 -8.47 19.09 10.64
N ALA A 10 -9.77 18.81 10.81
CA ALA A 10 -10.28 17.44 10.85
C ALA A 10 -10.07 16.73 9.51
N LEU A 11 -10.32 17.42 8.40
CA LEU A 11 -10.07 16.91 7.06
C LEU A 11 -8.58 16.66 6.83
N MET A 12 -7.72 17.60 7.23
CA MET A 12 -6.26 17.42 7.13
C MET A 12 -5.79 16.17 7.87
N MET A 13 -6.25 15.95 9.11
CA MET A 13 -5.89 14.76 9.88
C MET A 13 -6.43 13.47 9.25
N ALA A 14 -7.67 13.50 8.74
CA ALA A 14 -8.27 12.36 8.05
C ALA A 14 -7.54 12.02 6.74
N PHE A 15 -7.05 13.02 5.99
CA PHE A 15 -6.25 12.79 4.78
C PHE A 15 -4.87 12.25 5.09
N LEU A 16 -4.14 12.87 6.03
CA LEU A 16 -2.80 12.41 6.42
C LEU A 16 -2.79 10.97 6.92
N PHE A 17 -3.87 10.54 7.58
CA PHE A 17 -4.01 9.17 8.08
C PHE A 17 -4.64 8.22 7.05
N GLY A 18 -5.65 8.68 6.32
CA GLY A 18 -6.46 7.86 5.43
C GLY A 18 -5.90 7.68 4.02
N MET A 19 -4.89 8.46 3.62
CA MET A 19 -4.25 8.32 2.31
C MET A 19 -3.63 6.93 2.11
N ASP A 20 -2.97 6.37 3.13
CA ASP A 20 -2.40 5.02 3.06
C ASP A 20 -3.48 3.95 2.83
N ALA A 21 -4.61 4.05 3.54
CA ALA A 21 -5.75 3.16 3.36
C ALA A 21 -6.43 3.34 1.99
N LEU A 22 -6.53 4.59 1.51
CA LEU A 22 -7.06 4.92 0.18
C LEU A 22 -6.17 4.40 -0.93
N GLU A 23 -4.84 4.51 -0.80
CA GLU A 23 -3.87 3.95 -1.73
C GLU A 23 -3.96 2.43 -1.78
N ASN A 24 -4.08 1.76 -0.63
CA ASN A 24 -4.29 0.31 -0.59
C ASN A 24 -5.64 -0.12 -1.19
N LEU A 25 -6.65 0.74 -1.16
CA LEU A 25 -7.95 0.49 -1.81
C LEU A 25 -7.91 0.71 -3.33
N LEU A 26 -7.23 1.77 -3.79
CA LEU A 26 -7.13 2.13 -5.21
C LEU A 26 -6.08 1.29 -5.96
N PHE A 27 -4.98 0.97 -5.27
CA PHE A 27 -3.88 0.15 -5.74
C PHE A 27 -3.69 -0.99 -4.76
N PRO A 28 -4.61 -1.96 -4.73
CA PRO A 28 -4.43 -3.14 -3.92
C PRO A 28 -3.11 -3.77 -4.34
N ARG A 29 -2.13 -3.77 -3.42
CA ARG A 29 -0.93 -4.55 -3.66
C ARG A 29 -1.44 -5.98 -3.81
N PRO A 30 -1.09 -6.68 -4.89
CA PRO A 30 -1.30 -8.11 -4.90
C PRO A 30 -0.65 -8.62 -3.63
N ALA A 31 -1.43 -9.27 -2.76
CA ALA A 31 -0.90 -9.95 -1.58
C ALA A 31 0.34 -10.66 -2.07
N ALA A 32 1.49 -10.40 -1.42
CA ALA A 32 2.73 -11.01 -1.82
C ALA A 32 2.41 -12.46 -2.17
N ALA A 33 2.71 -12.83 -3.41
CA ALA A 33 3.01 -14.22 -3.65
C ALA A 33 4.11 -14.50 -2.61
N ASP A 34 3.75 -15.13 -1.50
CA ASP A 34 4.69 -15.87 -0.67
C ASP A 34 5.35 -16.99 -1.51
N ASP A 35 4.98 -17.12 -2.79
CA ASP A 35 5.70 -17.78 -3.89
C ASP A 35 6.36 -16.79 -4.87
N VAL A 36 7.06 -15.74 -4.40
CA VAL A 36 8.29 -15.36 -5.12
C VAL A 36 9.35 -16.35 -4.68
N GLY A 37 9.23 -17.57 -5.22
CA GLY A 37 10.32 -18.51 -5.29
C GLY A 37 11.53 -17.74 -5.79
N THR A 38 12.53 -17.67 -4.92
CA THR A 38 13.89 -17.26 -5.23
C THR A 38 14.22 -17.62 -6.68
N PRO A 39 14.77 -16.70 -7.52
CA PRO A 39 15.26 -17.04 -8.86
C PRO A 39 16.41 -18.09 -8.88
N THR A 40 16.73 -18.66 -7.72
CA THR A 40 17.73 -19.71 -7.50
C THR A 40 17.34 -21.04 -8.17
N ASP A 41 16.05 -21.35 -8.28
CA ASP A 41 15.61 -22.63 -8.88
C ASP A 41 15.92 -22.71 -10.38
N ASP A 42 15.86 -21.57 -11.09
CA ASP A 42 16.20 -21.49 -12.51
C ASP A 42 17.71 -21.67 -12.79
N ILE A 43 18.58 -21.31 -11.83
CA ILE A 43 20.03 -21.51 -11.98
C ILE A 43 20.41 -22.96 -11.70
N GLN A 44 19.76 -23.61 -10.73
CA GLN A 44 20.05 -25.01 -10.40
C GLN A 44 19.57 -25.98 -11.49
N ALA A 45 18.43 -25.70 -12.13
CA ALA A 45 17.90 -26.50 -13.25
C ALA A 45 18.73 -26.39 -14.55
N ARG A 46 19.54 -25.35 -14.71
CA ARG A 46 20.43 -25.18 -15.88
C ARG A 46 21.82 -25.79 -15.69
N LEU A 47 22.14 -26.24 -14.49
CA LEU A 47 23.44 -26.82 -14.12
C LEU A 47 23.37 -28.34 -13.84
N SER A 48 22.17 -28.93 -13.82
CA SER A 48 21.92 -30.39 -13.76
C SER A 48 21.72 -30.98 -15.15
#